data_AF-A0A1I2GQH0-F1
#
_entry.id   AF-A0A1I2GQH0-F1
#
_cell.length_a   1.000
_cell.length_b   1.000
_cell.length_c   1.000
_cell.angle_alpha   90.00
_cell.angle_beta   90.00
_cell.angle_gamma   90.00
#
_symmetry.space_group_name_H-M   'P 1'
#
loop_
_entity.id
_entity.type
_entity.pdbx_description
1 polymer ?
#
loop_
_entity_poly.entity_id
_entity_poly.type
_entity_poly.pdbx_seq_one_letter_code
_entity_poly.pdbx_strand_id
1 'polypeptide(L)'
;MVNFKQINYHQSLLLFKQADHAGRRLKLGELTTSQWLQKENINLDQIKDISRNYPDLKIFIIGEGESEGFYIYSQKQETCFKFEGELSLLK
;
A
#
# COMPACT_ATOMS: atom_id res chain seq x y z
N MET A 1 7.63 7.32 14.10
CA MET A 1 6.54 6.32 14.23
C MET A 1 6.42 5.58 12.91
N VAL A 2 6.39 4.26 12.95
CA VAL A 2 6.26 3.40 11.77
C VAL A 2 4.78 3.28 11.46
N ASN A 3 4.34 3.80 10.32
CA ASN A 3 2.93 3.79 9.93
C ASN A 3 2.57 2.54 9.12
N PHE A 4 3.46 1.56 9.06
CA PHE A 4 3.24 0.30 8.35
C PHE A 4 2.92 -0.81 9.35
N LYS A 5 1.70 -1.32 9.27
CA LYS A 5 1.26 -2.46 10.06
C LYS A 5 1.34 -3.72 9.22
N GLN A 6 1.94 -4.76 9.78
CA GLN A 6 1.96 -6.07 9.15
C GLN A 6 0.54 -6.65 9.14
N ILE A 7 0.11 -7.13 7.99
CA ILE A 7 -1.20 -7.76 7.78
C ILE A 7 -1.02 -9.13 7.13
N ASN A 8 -2.08 -9.92 7.12
CA ASN A 8 -2.04 -11.27 6.55
C ASN A 8 -1.77 -11.19 5.04
N TYR A 9 -0.63 -11.74 4.61
CA TYR A 9 -0.21 -11.75 3.21
C TYR A 9 -1.22 -12.44 2.28
N HIS A 10 -1.67 -13.64 2.64
CA HIS A 10 -2.61 -14.43 1.82
C HIS A 10 -3.94 -13.72 1.64
N GLN A 11 -4.48 -13.12 2.70
CA GLN A 11 -5.69 -12.31 2.63
C GLN A 11 -5.49 -11.07 1.76
N SER A 12 -4.33 -10.41 1.88
CA SER A 12 -3.99 -9.23 1.07
C SER A 12 -3.94 -9.56 -0.41
N LEU A 13 -3.40 -10.72 -0.79
CA LEU A 13 -3.40 -11.16 -2.20
C LEU A 13 -4.81 -11.33 -2.77
N LEU A 14 -5.77 -11.79 -1.96
CA LEU A 14 -7.17 -11.89 -2.38
C LEU A 14 -7.76 -10.50 -2.62
N LEU A 15 -7.50 -9.55 -1.72
CA LEU A 15 -7.91 -8.16 -1.88
C LEU A 15 -7.30 -7.53 -3.13
N PHE A 16 -6.02 -7.77 -3.40
CA PHE A 16 -5.34 -7.24 -4.58
C PHE A 16 -5.96 -7.78 -5.88
N LYS A 17 -6.27 -9.08 -5.94
CA LYS A 17 -6.96 -9.67 -7.10
C LYS A 17 -8.34 -9.06 -7.31
N GLN A 18 -9.10 -8.86 -6.24
CA GLN A 18 -10.43 -8.23 -6.30
C GLN A 18 -10.34 -6.77 -6.76
N ALA A 19 -9.38 -6.00 -6.24
CA ALA A 19 -9.17 -4.61 -6.62
C ALA A 19 -8.72 -4.46 -8.08
N ASP A 20 -7.84 -5.35 -8.56
CA ASP A 20 -7.40 -5.39 -9.95
C ASP A 20 -8.57 -5.71 -10.90
N HIS A 21 -9.38 -6.72 -10.57
CA HIS A 21 -10.58 -7.08 -11.33
C HIS A 21 -11.63 -5.97 -11.35
N ALA A 22 -11.75 -5.21 -10.25
CA ALA A 22 -12.67 -4.09 -10.14
C ALA A 22 -12.14 -2.78 -10.77
N GLY A 23 -10.90 -2.76 -11.28
CA GLY A 23 -10.28 -1.56 -11.84
C GLY A 23 -9.89 -0.50 -10.80
N ARG A 24 -9.85 -0.86 -9.51
CA ARG A 24 -9.58 0.04 -8.37
C ARG A 24 -8.10 0.17 -8.04
N ARG A 25 -7.27 -0.59 -8.75
CA ARG A 25 -5.82 -0.58 -8.57
C ARG A 25 -5.22 0.67 -9.19
N LEU A 26 -4.51 1.43 -8.38
CA LEU A 26 -3.71 2.57 -8.82
C LEU A 26 -2.31 2.09 -9.24
N LYS A 27 -1.81 2.61 -10.38
CA LYS A 27 -0.49 2.28 -10.91
C LYS A 27 0.51 3.39 -10.63
N LEU A 28 1.68 3.02 -10.12
CA LEU A 28 2.78 3.97 -9.94
C LEU A 28 3.17 4.58 -11.30
N GLY A 29 3.34 5.90 -11.32
CA GLY A 29 3.61 6.68 -12.53
C GLY A 29 2.39 7.35 -13.15
N GLU A 30 1.18 7.01 -12.72
CA GLU A 30 -0.03 7.74 -13.10
C GLU A 30 -0.26 8.96 -12.21
N LEU A 31 -0.77 10.05 -12.80
CA LEU A 31 -1.04 11.32 -12.11
C LEU A 31 -2.01 11.13 -10.93
N THR A 32 -3.04 10.31 -11.12
CA THR A 32 -4.04 9.96 -10.09
C THR A 32 -3.40 9.30 -8.88
N THR A 33 -2.45 8.39 -9.12
CA THR A 33 -1.67 7.75 -8.06
C THR A 33 -0.79 8.74 -7.32
N SER A 34 -0.10 9.64 -8.03
CA SER A 34 0.71 10.68 -7.40
C SER A 34 -0.11 11.61 -6.53
N GLN A 35 -1.30 12.01 -6.99
CA GLN A 35 -2.24 12.83 -6.21
C GLN A 35 -2.71 12.10 -4.94
N TRP A 36 -3.07 10.82 -5.07
CA TRP A 36 -3.49 10.00 -3.94
C TRP A 36 -2.37 9.83 -2.91
N LEU A 37 -1.13 9.54 -3.35
CA LEU A 37 0.04 9.41 -2.46
C LEU A 37 0.34 10.71 -1.69
N GLN A 38 0.19 11.87 -2.35
CA GLN A 38 0.35 13.18 -1.70
C GLN A 38 -0.75 13.43 -0.67
N LYS A 39 -2.00 13.10 -1.00
CA LYS A 39 -3.15 13.24 -0.10
C LYS A 39 -2.96 12.40 1.17
N GLU A 40 -2.50 11.16 1.02
CA GLU A 40 -2.29 10.24 2.14
C GLU A 40 -1.00 10.50 2.93
N ASN A 41 -0.24 11.54 2.56
CA ASN A 41 1.01 11.96 3.22
C ASN A 41 2.01 10.81 3.43
N ILE A 42 2.14 9.94 2.41
CA ILE A 42 2.98 8.76 2.53
C ILE A 42 4.45 9.16 2.51
N ASN A 43 5.13 8.95 3.63
CA ASN A 43 6.56 9.21 3.74
C ASN A 43 7.36 8.10 3.02
N LEU A 44 7.92 8.45 1.85
CA LEU A 44 8.72 7.56 1.02
C LEU A 44 10.03 7.10 1.69
N ASP A 45 10.54 7.81 2.69
CA ASP A 45 11.76 7.39 3.39
C ASP A 45 11.53 6.12 4.22
N GLN A 46 10.32 5.92 4.76
CA GLN A 46 9.97 4.66 5.43
C GLN A 46 9.94 3.49 4.45
N ILE A 47 9.46 3.73 3.22
CA ILE A 47 9.47 2.71 2.17
C ILE A 47 10.91 2.35 1.81
N LYS A 48 11.84 3.32 1.79
CA LYS A 48 13.27 3.03 1.58
C LYS A 48 13.84 2.14 2.68
N ASP A 49 13.53 2.39 3.95
CA ASP A 49 14.03 1.55 5.04
C ASP A 49 13.46 0.13 4.98
N ILE A 50 12.17 -0.02 4.63
CA ILE A 50 11.56 -1.34 4.42
C ILE A 50 12.17 -2.01 3.18
N SER A 51 12.47 -1.26 2.11
CA SER A 51 13.16 -1.75 0.90
C SER A 51 14.55 -2.33 1.16
N ARG A 52 15.26 -1.82 2.17
CA ARG A 52 16.57 -2.37 2.58
C ARG A 52 16.45 -3.75 3.21
N ASN A 53 15.37 -4.01 3.94
CA ASN A 53 15.13 -5.28 4.61
C ASN A 53 14.52 -6.33 3.67
N TYR A 54 13.79 -5.90 2.64
CA TYR A 54 13.11 -6.79 1.69
C TYR A 54 13.39 -6.35 0.25
N PRO A 55 14.43 -6.91 -0.39
CA PRO A 55 14.84 -6.49 -1.74
C PRO A 55 13.82 -6.83 -2.84
N ASP A 56 12.81 -7.66 -2.56
CA ASP A 56 11.74 -8.03 -3.49
C ASP A 56 10.40 -7.32 -3.22
N LEU A 57 10.43 -6.21 -2.48
CA LEU A 57 9.23 -5.43 -2.18
C LEU A 57 8.49 -4.96 -3.43
N LYS A 58 7.18 -5.22 -3.43
CA LYS A 58 6.23 -4.75 -4.42
C LYS A 58 5.23 -3.82 -3.74
N ILE A 59 4.88 -2.75 -4.44
CA ILE A 59 3.87 -1.78 -3.99
C ILE A 59 2.54 -2.11 -4.68
N PHE A 60 1.46 -2.09 -3.92
CA PHE A 60 0.09 -2.20 -4.41
C PHE A 60 -0.76 -1.11 -3.78
N ILE A 61 -1.47 -0.35 -4.61
CA ILE A 61 -2.28 0.78 -4.14
C ILE A 61 -3.71 0.53 -4.57
N ILE A 62 -4.63 0.56 -3.62
CA ILE A 62 -6.08 0.49 -3.86
C ILE A 62 -6.59 1.91 -3.62
N GLY A 63 -7.11 2.54 -4.67
CA GLY A 63 -7.48 3.96 -4.62
C GLY A 63 -8.89 4.25 -4.11
N GLU A 64 -9.73 3.22 -3.98
CA GLU A 64 -11.14 3.38 -3.57
C GLU A 64 -11.73 2.10 -2.97
N GLY A 65 -12.70 2.27 -2.07
CA GLY A 65 -13.48 1.20 -1.43
C GLY A 65 -12.98 0.79 -0.05
N GLU A 66 -13.58 -0.24 0.54
CA GLU A 66 -13.27 -0.68 1.92
C GLU A 66 -11.82 -1.16 2.11
N SER A 67 -11.18 -1.57 1.02
CA SER A 67 -9.78 -1.99 0.98
C SER A 67 -8.84 -0.89 0.50
N GLU A 68 -9.29 0.36 0.42
CA GLU A 68 -8.44 1.52 0.09
C GLU A 68 -7.21 1.56 1.01
N GLY A 69 -6.08 1.90 0.40
CA GLY A 69 -4.83 2.06 1.11
C GLY A 69 -3.60 1.73 0.29
N PHE A 70 -2.46 1.98 0.91
CA PHE A 70 -1.15 1.71 0.37
C PHE A 70 -0.60 0.44 1.00
N TYR A 71 -0.28 -0.53 0.16
CA TYR A 71 0.21 -1.83 0.57
C TYR A 71 1.59 -2.07 0.00
N ILE A 72 2.42 -2.72 0.80
CA ILE A 72 3.72 -3.21 0.39
C ILE A 72 3.84 -4.66 0.77
N TYR A 73 4.28 -5.50 -0.15
CA TYR A 73 4.40 -6.92 0.10
C TYR A 73 5.68 -7.48 -0.48
N SER A 74 6.23 -8.48 0.18
CA SER A 74 7.34 -9.28 -0.30
C SER A 74 6.80 -10.68 -0.58
N GLN A 75 6.99 -11.13 -1.81
CA GLN A 75 6.53 -12.44 -2.25
C GLN A 75 7.48 -13.54 -1.75
N LYS A 76 8.78 -13.25 -1.65
CA LYS A 76 9.78 -14.20 -1.16
C LYS A 76 9.65 -14.45 0.34
N GLN A 77 9.29 -13.43 1.10
CA GLN A 77 9.15 -13.51 2.56
C GLN A 77 7.69 -13.69 3.02
N GLU A 78 6.75 -13.84 2.07
CA GLU A 78 5.31 -14.02 2.32
C GLU A 78 4.75 -13.03 3.35
N THR A 79 5.17 -11.77 3.25
CA THR A 79 4.75 -10.71 4.18
C THR A 79 4.09 -9.56 3.45
N CYS A 80 3.13 -8.93 4.11
CA CYS A 80 2.44 -7.75 3.62
C CYS A 80 2.32 -6.74 4.75
N PHE A 81 2.51 -5.48 4.41
CA PHE A 81 2.31 -4.35 5.28
C PHE A 81 1.32 -3.39 4.63
N LYS A 82 0.39 -2.88 5.43
CA LYS A 82 -0.51 -1.80 5.06
C LYS A 82 -0.04 -0.52 5.73
N PHE A 83 -0.01 0.56 4.98
CA PHE A 83 0.12 1.89 5.54
C PHE A 83 -1.17 2.26 6.28
N GLU A 84 -1.07 2.38 7.59
CA GLU A 84 -2.04 3.03 8.45
C GLU A 84 -1.45 4.42 8.76
N GLY A 85 -1.68 5.38 7.85
CA GLY A 85 -1.49 6.78 8.20
C GLY A 85 -2.46 7.14 9.32
N GLU A 86 -2.11 8.12 10.15
CA GLU A 86 -3.14 8.87 10.86
C GLU A 86 -4.04 9.47 9.77
N LEU A 87 -5.14 8.78 9.46
CA LEU A 87 -6.32 9.38 8.88
C LEU A 87 -6.55 10.59 9.74
N SER A 88 -6.17 11.75 9.22
CA SER A 88 -6.61 13.01 9.77
C SER A 88 -8.12 12.87 9.79
N LEU A 89 -8.65 12.66 10.99
CA LEU A 89 -10.06 12.70 11.32
C LEU A 89 -10.54 14.09 10.92
N LEU A 90 -10.81 14.25 9.63
CA LEU A 90 -11.39 15.43 9.03
C LEU A 90 -12.54 14.93 8.19
N LYS A 91 -13.62 14.60 8.89
CA LYS A 91 -14.95 15.12 8.60
C LYS A 91 -15.77 15.16 9.89
#